data_AF-A0A1E3MBW3-F1
#
_entry.id   AF-A0A1E3MBW3-F1
#
_cell.length_a   1.000
_cell.length_b   1.000
_cell.length_c   1.000
_cell.angle_alpha   90.00
_cell.angle_beta   90.00
_cell.angle_gamma   90.00
#
_symmetry.space_group_name_H-M   'P 1'
#
loop_
_entity.id
_entity.type
_entity.pdbx_description
1 polymer ?
#
loop_
_entity_poly.entity_id
_entity_poly.type
_entity_poly.pdbx_seq_one_letter_code
_entity_poly.pdbx_strand_id
1 'polypeptide(L)'
;MKTYNFIFTYAMSQSGYPSDKKCESIKKLENKIGNRQIEKWTKLDKVENTFIGELVLHSCSISEKSEEAKRIVRTVFEEMMFEIEVYSDVTFTIAMLVDGLGEYLEFNA
;
A
#
# COMPACT_ATOMS: atom_id res chain seq x y z
N MET A 1 -14.30 16.02 6.71
CA MET A 1 -12.85 15.80 6.83
C MET A 1 -12.53 15.37 8.25
N LYS A 2 -12.03 14.15 8.45
CA LYS A 2 -11.59 13.64 9.75
C LYS A 2 -10.35 12.76 9.54
N THR A 3 -9.43 12.80 10.50
CA THR A 3 -8.25 11.94 10.52
C THR A 3 -8.59 10.60 11.16
N TYR A 4 -8.12 9.52 10.54
CA TYR A 4 -8.27 8.15 11.02
C TYR A 4 -6.91 7.47 11.08
N ASN A 5 -6.67 6.71 12.14
CA ASN A 5 -5.51 5.83 12.21
C ASN A 5 -5.76 4.60 11.35
N PHE A 6 -4.72 4.07 10.72
CA PHE A 6 -4.78 2.81 10.01
C PHE A 6 -3.57 1.93 10.29
N ILE A 7 -3.73 0.64 9.99
CA ILE A 7 -2.65 -0.31 9.79
C ILE A 7 -2.95 -1.10 8.51
N PHE A 8 -1.95 -1.32 7.67
CA PHE A 8 -2.06 -2.28 6.59
C PHE A 8 -0.83 -3.14 6.48
N THR A 9 -1.01 -4.35 5.97
CA THR A 9 0.05 -5.24 5.50
C THR A 9 -0.16 -5.50 4.02
N TYR A 10 0.92 -5.77 3.30
CA TYR A 10 0.85 -6.15 1.90
C TYR A 10 1.63 -7.43 1.60
N ALA A 11 1.14 -8.17 0.60
CA ALA A 11 1.86 -9.22 -0.07
C ALA A 11 2.18 -8.76 -1.50
N MET A 12 3.39 -9.04 -1.96
CA MET A 12 3.82 -8.76 -3.32
C MET A 12 3.83 -10.05 -4.11
N SER A 13 3.15 -10.06 -5.26
CA SER A 13 3.13 -11.18 -6.19
C SER A 13 3.70 -10.74 -7.54
N GLN A 14 4.26 -11.69 -8.29
CA GLN A 14 4.91 -11.43 -9.57
C GLN A 14 4.23 -12.22 -10.67
N SER A 15 4.17 -11.63 -11.86
CA SER A 15 3.66 -12.29 -13.06
C SER A 15 4.81 -12.90 -13.89
N GLY A 16 4.57 -14.08 -14.44
CA GLY A 16 5.50 -14.77 -15.35
C GLY A 16 6.72 -15.41 -14.68
N TYR A 17 7.69 -15.84 -15.50
CA TYR A 17 8.90 -16.50 -15.02
C TYR A 17 9.93 -15.49 -14.49
N PRO A 18 10.68 -15.84 -13.43
CA PRO A 18 11.74 -14.99 -12.91
C PRO A 18 12.84 -14.80 -13.96
N SER A 19 13.30 -13.56 -14.08
CA SER A 19 14.47 -13.19 -14.88
C SER A 19 15.35 -12.27 -14.06
N ASP A 20 16.65 -12.18 -14.39
CA ASP A 20 17.59 -11.34 -13.64
C ASP A 20 17.13 -9.88 -13.57
N LYS A 21 16.63 -9.36 -14.71
CA LYS A 21 16.07 -7.99 -14.79
C LYS A 21 14.85 -7.82 -13.86
N LYS A 22 13.96 -8.81 -13.79
CA LYS A 22 12.80 -8.76 -12.88
C LYS A 22 13.26 -8.76 -11.42
N CYS A 23 14.15 -9.68 -11.06
CA CYS A 23 14.73 -9.78 -9.72
C CYS A 23 15.39 -8.47 -9.27
N GLU A 24 16.10 -7.77 -10.16
CA GLU A 24 16.66 -6.45 -9.87
C GLU A 24 15.59 -5.39 -9.65
N SER A 25 14.57 -5.34 -10.51
CA SER A 25 13.47 -4.38 -10.37
C SER A 25 12.68 -4.58 -9.07
N ILE A 26 12.49 -5.83 -8.63
CA ILE A 26 11.86 -6.16 -7.36
C ILE A 26 12.69 -5.67 -6.17
N LYS A 27 14.00 -5.93 -6.18
CA LYS A 27 14.90 -5.41 -5.13
C LYS A 27 14.87 -3.88 -5.08
N LYS A 28 14.80 -3.22 -6.24
CA LYS A 28 14.63 -1.75 -6.30
C LYS A 28 13.31 -1.31 -5.68
N LEU A 29 12.21 -2.03 -5.94
CA LEU A 29 10.90 -1.76 -5.36
C LEU A 29 10.89 -1.94 -3.85
N GLU A 30 11.41 -3.06 -3.34
CA GLU A 30 11.49 -3.34 -1.91
C GLU A 30 12.34 -2.29 -1.17
N ASN A 31 13.49 -1.93 -1.74
CA ASN A 31 14.33 -0.86 -1.21
C ASN A 31 13.61 0.50 -1.24
N LYS A 32 12.83 0.77 -2.28
CA LYS A 32 12.06 2.00 -2.40
C LYS A 32 10.96 2.07 -1.36
N ILE A 33 10.20 0.99 -1.16
CA ILE A 33 9.16 0.90 -0.12
C ILE A 33 9.80 1.03 1.27
N GLY A 34 10.95 0.39 1.51
CA GLY A 34 11.69 0.49 2.77
C GLY A 34 12.15 1.91 3.11
N ASN A 35 12.50 2.70 2.11
CA ASN A 35 13.02 4.07 2.30
C ASN A 35 11.97 5.17 2.03
N ARG A 36 10.74 4.81 1.65
CA ARG A 36 9.71 5.79 1.28
C ARG A 36 9.29 6.57 2.53
N GLN A 37 9.49 7.87 2.48
CA GLN A 37 8.88 8.78 3.45
C GLN A 37 7.51 9.21 2.90
N ILE A 38 6.46 8.75 3.56
CA ILE A 38 5.09 9.21 3.32
C ILE A 38 4.68 9.96 4.59
N GLU A 39 4.19 11.18 4.42
CA GLU A 39 3.85 12.02 5.56
C GLU A 39 2.86 11.29 6.48
N LYS A 40 3.20 11.20 7.77
CA LYS A 40 2.41 10.51 8.82
C LYS A 40 2.26 9.00 8.67
N TRP A 41 2.98 8.36 7.74
CA TRP A 41 3.00 6.90 7.64
C TRP A 41 4.36 6.40 8.05
N THR A 42 4.38 5.30 8.79
CA THR A 42 5.58 4.67 9.31
C THR A 42 5.54 3.20 8.94
N LYS A 43 6.58 2.74 8.23
CA LYS A 43 6.81 1.31 8.02
C LYS A 43 7.25 0.71 9.36
N LEU A 44 6.68 -0.42 9.75
CA LEU A 44 7.08 -1.11 10.96
C LEU A 44 8.33 -1.95 10.70
N ASP A 45 9.39 -1.74 11.47
CA ASP A 45 10.66 -2.48 11.29
C ASP A 45 10.54 -3.96 11.69
N LYS A 46 9.64 -4.27 12.64
CA LYS A 46 9.47 -5.62 13.22
C LYS A 46 8.38 -6.44 12.56
N VAL A 47 7.55 -5.83 11.74
CA VAL A 47 6.45 -6.50 11.04
C VAL A 47 6.65 -6.27 9.56
N GLU A 48 7.07 -7.33 8.87
CA GLU A 48 7.35 -7.24 7.44
C GLU A 48 6.16 -6.68 6.67
N ASN A 49 6.46 -5.88 5.65
CA ASN A 49 5.47 -5.32 4.73
C ASN A 49 4.29 -4.61 5.39
N THR A 50 4.49 -4.05 6.58
CA THR A 50 3.42 -3.41 7.36
C THR A 50 3.67 -1.93 7.53
N PHE A 51 2.62 -1.14 7.35
CA PHE A 51 2.61 0.30 7.59
C PHE A 51 1.51 0.66 8.59
N ILE A 52 1.80 1.65 9.42
CA ILE A 52 0.81 2.35 10.25
C ILE A 52 0.82 3.83 9.89
N GLY A 53 -0.28 4.53 10.17
CA GLY A 53 -0.28 5.97 9.98
C GLY A 53 -1.66 6.60 10.09
N GLU A 54 -1.76 7.78 9.50
CA GLU A 54 -2.98 8.58 9.46
C GLU A 54 -3.49 8.75 8.02
N LEU A 55 -4.80 8.63 7.85
CA LEU A 55 -5.53 8.99 6.63
C LEU A 55 -6.50 10.13 6.92
N VAL A 56 -6.53 11.12 6.05
CA VAL A 56 -7.57 12.16 6.07
C VAL A 56 -8.67 11.74 5.11
N LEU A 57 -9.85 11.43 5.66
CA LEU A 57 -11.02 11.01 4.87
C LEU A 57 -12.08 12.11 4.85
N HIS A 58 -12.66 12.32 3.68
CA HIS A 58 -13.61 13.39 3.40
C HIS A 58 -15.05 12.91 3.34
N SER A 59 -15.26 11.64 2.99
CA SER A 59 -16.57 11.03 2.78
C SER A 59 -17.44 10.97 4.05
N CYS A 60 -18.76 10.89 3.87
CA CYS A 60 -19.72 10.89 4.97
C CYS A 60 -20.09 9.48 5.43
N SER A 61 -20.34 8.55 4.50
CA SER A 61 -20.72 7.18 4.84
C SER A 61 -19.50 6.28 5.10
N ILE A 62 -19.71 5.17 5.83
CA ILE A 62 -18.65 4.18 6.10
C ILE A 62 -18.15 3.54 4.79
N SER A 63 -19.08 3.23 3.87
CA SER A 63 -18.73 2.62 2.57
C SER A 63 -17.85 3.55 1.73
N GLU A 64 -18.25 4.81 1.57
CA GLU A 64 -17.46 5.79 0.81
C GLU A 64 -16.09 6.06 1.46
N LYS A 65 -16.02 6.13 2.80
CA LYS A 65 -14.74 6.25 3.52
C LYS A 65 -13.82 5.06 3.28
N SER A 66 -14.39 3.86 3.22
CA SER A 66 -13.63 2.63 2.96
C SER A 66 -13.04 2.66 1.55
N GLU A 67 -13.84 3.02 0.54
CA GLU A 67 -13.36 3.16 -0.84
C GLU A 67 -12.35 4.31 -1.00
N GLU A 68 -12.56 5.43 -0.31
CA GLU A 68 -11.61 6.54 -0.28
C GLU A 68 -10.27 6.10 0.32
N ALA A 69 -10.29 5.37 1.43
CA ALA A 69 -9.10 4.85 2.07
C ALA A 69 -8.33 3.86 1.18
N LYS A 70 -9.04 2.92 0.53
CA LYS A 70 -8.45 2.01 -0.48
C LYS A 70 -7.77 2.79 -1.60
N ARG A 71 -8.45 3.82 -2.14
CA ARG A 71 -7.93 4.64 -3.22
C ARG A 71 -6.64 5.36 -2.82
N ILE A 72 -6.59 5.96 -1.63
CA ILE A 72 -5.39 6.68 -1.16
C ILE A 72 -4.20 5.71 -1.08
N VAL A 73 -4.38 4.54 -0.45
CA VAL A 73 -3.29 3.56 -0.34
C VAL A 73 -2.90 3.00 -1.70
N ARG A 74 -3.87 2.67 -2.55
CA ARG A 74 -3.59 2.19 -3.91
C ARG A 74 -2.74 3.18 -4.70
N THR A 75 -3.09 4.47 -4.69
CA THR A 75 -2.34 5.50 -5.42
C THR A 75 -0.89 5.58 -4.96
N VAL A 76 -0.61 5.43 -3.66
CA VAL A 76 0.77 5.41 -3.15
C VAL A 76 1.57 4.24 -3.74
N PHE A 77 0.98 3.04 -3.83
CA PHE A 77 1.64 1.88 -4.44
C PHE A 77 1.79 2.02 -5.96
N GLU A 78 0.77 2.52 -6.65
CA GLU A 78 0.82 2.81 -8.08
C GLU A 78 1.94 3.82 -8.41
N GLU A 79 2.05 4.92 -7.66
CA GLU A 79 3.15 5.89 -7.81
C GLU A 79 4.52 5.25 -7.60
N MET A 80 4.68 4.39 -6.59
CA MET A 80 5.93 3.68 -6.37
C MET A 80 6.29 2.76 -7.53
N MET A 81 5.31 2.05 -8.10
CA MET A 81 5.48 1.21 -9.28
C MET A 81 5.77 2.05 -10.54
N PHE A 82 5.19 3.25 -10.67
CA PHE A 82 5.49 4.21 -11.74
C PHE A 82 6.95 4.54 -11.80
N GLU A 83 7.48 4.99 -10.68
CA GLU A 83 8.80 5.56 -10.61
C GLU A 83 9.92 4.52 -10.86
N ILE A 84 9.60 3.23 -10.95
CA ILE A 84 10.56 2.15 -11.24
C ILE A 84 10.18 1.28 -12.45
N GLU A 85 9.11 1.65 -13.18
CA GLU A 85 8.68 1.02 -14.43
C GLU A 85 8.34 -0.49 -14.31
N VAL A 86 7.63 -0.92 -13.25
CA VAL A 86 7.32 -2.36 -13.00
C VAL A 86 5.85 -2.77 -13.14
N TYR A 87 4.99 -1.90 -13.66
CA TYR A 87 3.53 -2.06 -13.63
C TYR A 87 2.95 -3.37 -14.16
N SER A 88 3.60 -4.01 -15.12
CA SER A 88 3.10 -5.26 -15.71
C SER A 88 3.54 -6.52 -14.96
N ASP A 89 4.53 -6.39 -14.07
CA ASP A 89 5.27 -7.52 -13.53
C ASP A 89 4.97 -7.79 -12.06
N VAL A 90 4.37 -6.83 -11.35
CA VAL A 90 4.14 -6.90 -9.90
C VAL A 90 2.70 -6.52 -9.58
N THR A 91 2.11 -7.23 -8.62
CA THR A 91 0.80 -6.90 -8.03
C THR A 91 0.91 -6.93 -6.52
N PHE A 92 0.40 -5.90 -5.87
CA PHE A 92 0.31 -5.84 -4.42
C PHE A 92 -1.08 -6.22 -3.95
N THR A 93 -1.18 -7.20 -3.07
CA THR A 93 -2.42 -7.49 -2.34
C THR A 93 -2.30 -6.88 -0.95
N ILE A 94 -3.22 -5.99 -0.60
CA ILE A 94 -3.17 -5.18 0.61
C ILE A 94 -4.36 -5.56 1.50
N ALA A 95 -4.06 -5.84 2.77
CA ALA A 95 -5.06 -6.02 3.83
C ALA A 95 -4.91 -4.87 4.83
N MET A 96 -5.99 -4.11 5.05
CA MET A 96 -5.97 -2.86 5.79
C MET A 96 -7.09 -2.79 6.83
N LEU A 97 -6.77 -2.27 8.01
CA LEU A 97 -7.73 -1.85 9.02
C LEU A 97 -7.66 -0.33 9.19
N VAL A 98 -8.82 0.30 9.22
CA VAL A 98 -8.96 1.73 9.54
C VAL A 98 -9.80 1.85 10.78
N ASP A 99 -9.27 2.57 11.77
CA ASP A 99 -9.93 2.75 13.05
C ASP A 99 -11.34 3.33 12.88
N GLY A 100 -12.35 2.65 13.44
CA GLY A 100 -13.75 3.07 13.36
C GLY A 100 -14.46 2.88 12.01
N LEU A 101 -13.85 2.23 11.01
CA LEU A 101 -14.53 1.88 9.74
C LEU A 101 -15.08 0.44 9.67
N GLY A 102 -14.81 -0.40 10.68
CA GLY A 102 -15.39 -1.74 10.80
C GLY A 102 -14.42 -2.84 10.38
N GLU A 103 -14.87 -3.72 9.48
CA GLU A 103 -14.08 -4.86 9.01
C GLU A 103 -12.82 -4.44 8.25
N TYR A 104 -11.89 -5.39 8.10
CA TYR A 104 -10.71 -5.17 7.29
C TYR A 104 -11.07 -5.04 5.80
N LEU A 105 -10.29 -4.23 5.09
CA LEU A 105 -10.40 -4.00 3.67
C LEU A 105 -9.30 -4.81 2.97
N GLU A 106 -9.68 -5.61 1.98
CA GLU A 106 -8.73 -6.32 1.11
C GLU A 106 -8.87 -5.82 -0.32
N PHE A 107 -7.75 -5.46 -0.96
CA PHE A 107 -7.73 -4.93 -2.32
C PHE A 107 -6.35 -5.09 -2.97
N ASN A 108 -6.34 -5.11 -4.30
CA ASN A 108 -5.10 -5.07 -5.07
C ASN A 108 -4.71 -3.64 -5.44
N ALA A 109 -3.41 -3.40 -5.54
CA ALA A 109 -2.79 -2.20 -6.10
C ALA A 109 -1.80 -2.60 -7.20
#